data_AF-A0A067P900-F1
#
_entry.id   AF-A0A067P900-F1
#
_cell.length_a   1.000
_cell.length_b   1.000
_cell.length_c   1.000
_cell.angle_alpha   90.00
_cell.angle_beta   90.00
_cell.angle_gamma   90.00
#
_symmetry.space_group_name_H-M   'P 1'
#
loop_
_entity.id
_entity.type
_entity.pdbx_description
1 polymer ?
#
loop_
_entity_poly.entity_id
_entity_poly.type
_entity_poly.pdbx_seq_one_letter_code
_entity_poly.pdbx_strand_id
1 'polypeptide(L)'
;MPNENENEHDDDELLSGRDTPSTASPPREGSPEYTNGVDHQTNGRVANGNGKVQVPAKKIDWEIPRKVLHSSIGFLTLYLWTSQGSPKAVVVVLWTAFAVILPADFIRLRWPAFERTYERLLGFLMQLNSCQDSVNGVVWYILGVNFALTAYPLDVATVAILILSWADTAASTVGRMFGSVTPRLPSRLPFLRLPLAPRKSLAGFVAACVTGTLIAIGFWKWIAPLRHDTQDISWTWDNGVSPALVSPAVKDWCQGLLGGACSLGNVTSGWVGLGLIGVMAGLVSGVAEALDLGSLDDNLTLPIIAGGCILGSLKLMSLLS
;
A
#
# COMPACT_ATOMS: atom_id res chain seq x y z
N MET A 1 -11.63 27.15 -69.44
CA MET A 1 -13.05 27.56 -69.28
C MET A 1 -13.12 28.60 -68.17
N PRO A 2 -14.07 29.54 -68.21
CA PRO A 2 -13.70 30.96 -68.27
C PRO A 2 -14.06 31.82 -67.04
N ASN A 3 -13.51 33.04 -67.01
CA ASN A 3 -14.09 34.38 -66.71
C ASN A 3 -15.08 34.57 -65.53
N GLU A 4 -15.22 35.73 -64.86
CA GLU A 4 -14.44 37.00 -64.75
C GLU A 4 -14.87 37.76 -63.46
N ASN A 5 -14.45 39.02 -63.27
CA ASN A 5 -14.75 39.83 -62.07
C ASN A 5 -16.06 40.65 -62.18
N GLU A 6 -16.62 41.04 -61.02
CA GLU A 6 -17.18 42.36 -60.61
C GLU A 6 -17.71 42.19 -59.15
N ASN A 7 -17.55 43.11 -58.18
CA ASN A 7 -18.12 44.47 -57.99
C ASN A 7 -19.67 44.48 -58.01
N GLU A 8 -20.42 45.17 -57.13
CA GLU A 8 -20.08 46.09 -56.03
C GLU A 8 -21.22 46.14 -54.96
N HIS A 9 -20.85 46.53 -53.72
CA HIS A 9 -21.51 47.47 -52.78
C HIS A 9 -23.00 47.36 -52.34
N ASP A 10 -23.18 47.46 -51.00
CA ASP A 10 -24.26 48.01 -50.13
C ASP A 10 -25.73 48.12 -50.60
N ASP A 11 -26.68 47.74 -49.72
CA ASP A 11 -27.54 48.71 -48.99
C ASP A 11 -28.42 48.03 -47.90
N ASP A 12 -29.16 48.84 -47.13
CA ASP A 12 -29.86 48.49 -45.87
C ASP A 12 -31.40 48.29 -46.01
N GLU A 13 -32.07 48.03 -44.86
CA GLU A 13 -33.48 48.37 -44.55
C GLU A 13 -34.71 47.45 -44.92
N LEU A 14 -35.71 47.50 -44.01
CA LEU A 14 -37.17 47.17 -44.14
C LEU A 14 -37.58 45.67 -44.35
N LEU A 15 -38.73 45.14 -43.85
CA LEU A 15 -39.89 45.71 -43.15
C LEU A 15 -40.71 44.64 -42.36
N SER A 16 -41.45 45.07 -41.31
CA SER A 16 -42.63 44.42 -40.67
C SER A 16 -42.44 43.08 -39.92
N GLY A 17 -43.15 42.76 -38.82
CA GLY A 17 -44.07 43.58 -37.99
C GLY A 17 -45.39 42.86 -37.61
N ARG A 18 -45.78 42.95 -36.32
CA ARG A 18 -47.06 42.49 -35.70
C ARG A 18 -47.26 40.96 -35.57
N ASP A 19 -47.97 40.41 -34.57
CA ASP A 19 -48.82 41.00 -33.49
C ASP A 19 -48.60 40.33 -32.11
N THR A 20 -49.15 40.92 -31.04
CA THR A 20 -49.25 40.35 -29.67
C THR A 20 -50.71 40.43 -29.17
N PRO A 21 -51.17 39.58 -28.21
CA PRO A 21 -51.06 39.88 -26.77
C PRO A 21 -50.73 38.63 -25.89
N SER A 22 -50.28 38.67 -24.62
CA SER A 22 -50.82 39.29 -23.38
C SER A 22 -52.23 38.73 -23.01
N THR A 23 -52.61 38.30 -21.79
CA THR A 23 -52.06 38.29 -20.40
C THR A 23 -52.91 37.24 -19.59
N ALA A 24 -52.76 36.80 -18.32
CA ALA A 24 -51.93 37.11 -17.13
C ALA A 24 -51.91 35.88 -16.15
N SER A 25 -51.65 36.10 -14.84
CA SER A 25 -51.66 35.12 -13.71
C SER A 25 -52.60 35.63 -12.56
N PRO A 26 -52.64 35.14 -11.29
CA PRO A 26 -52.15 33.88 -10.69
C PRO A 26 -53.25 33.05 -9.91
N PRO A 27 -53.29 32.86 -8.56
CA PRO A 27 -53.10 31.53 -7.93
C PRO A 27 -54.20 31.07 -6.94
N ARG A 28 -54.10 29.82 -6.40
CA ARG A 28 -54.31 29.54 -4.95
C ARG A 28 -53.95 28.12 -4.48
N GLU A 29 -53.78 28.00 -3.16
CA GLU A 29 -53.59 26.76 -2.39
C GLU A 29 -54.92 26.04 -2.08
N GLY A 30 -54.85 24.75 -1.74
CA GLY A 30 -55.98 23.98 -1.21
C GLY A 30 -55.55 22.62 -0.66
N SER A 31 -56.01 22.26 0.53
CA SER A 31 -55.77 20.96 1.19
C SER A 31 -56.93 20.67 2.15
N PRO A 32 -57.11 19.43 2.61
CA PRO A 32 -56.96 18.14 1.93
C PRO A 32 -58.32 17.40 1.83
N GLU A 33 -58.43 16.34 1.05
CA GLU A 33 -59.64 15.47 1.07
C GLU A 33 -59.30 14.01 1.33
N TYR A 34 -60.10 13.37 2.18
CA TYR A 34 -59.85 12.06 2.78
C TYR A 34 -61.06 11.17 2.51
N THR A 35 -60.95 10.19 1.62
CA THR A 35 -62.06 9.28 1.28
C THR A 35 -61.64 7.82 1.37
N ASN A 36 -62.42 7.04 2.12
CA ASN A 36 -62.34 5.58 2.17
C ASN A 36 -63.44 4.98 1.26
N GLY A 37 -63.15 3.88 0.58
CA GLY A 37 -64.07 3.22 -0.37
C GLY A 37 -63.35 2.09 -1.11
N VAL A 38 -63.04 0.97 -0.45
CA VAL A 38 -63.92 -0.23 -0.31
C VAL A 38 -63.91 -1.10 -1.58
N ASP A 39 -63.16 -2.20 -1.46
CA ASP A 39 -63.31 -3.54 -2.05
C ASP A 39 -63.80 -3.74 -3.49
N HIS A 40 -62.96 -4.44 -4.25
CA HIS A 40 -63.42 -5.52 -5.11
C HIS A 40 -62.63 -6.80 -4.80
N GLN A 41 -63.33 -7.88 -4.42
CA GLN A 41 -62.71 -9.16 -4.05
C GLN A 41 -62.51 -10.12 -5.23
N THR A 42 -61.78 -11.21 -4.92
CA THR A 42 -61.50 -12.42 -5.73
C THR A 42 -60.39 -12.26 -6.79
N ASN A 43 -59.61 -13.30 -7.12
CA ASN A 43 -59.64 -14.69 -6.64
C ASN A 43 -58.23 -15.21 -6.26
N GLY A 44 -58.15 -16.15 -5.34
CA GLY A 44 -56.91 -16.45 -4.60
C GLY A 44 -56.05 -17.61 -5.13
N ARG A 45 -54.77 -17.57 -4.76
CA ARG A 45 -53.93 -18.77 -4.56
C ARG A 45 -53.17 -18.62 -3.25
N VAL A 46 -53.55 -19.41 -2.24
CA VAL A 46 -52.85 -19.47 -0.96
C VAL A 46 -51.55 -20.25 -1.14
N ALA A 47 -50.47 -19.53 -1.43
CA ALA A 47 -49.13 -20.08 -1.37
C ALA A 47 -48.74 -20.25 0.10
N ASN A 48 -48.90 -21.46 0.65
CA ASN A 48 -48.43 -21.82 1.99
C ASN A 48 -46.89 -21.96 2.01
N GLY A 49 -46.20 -20.86 1.73
CA GLY A 49 -44.76 -20.76 1.77
C GLY A 49 -44.30 -20.53 3.20
N ASN A 50 -43.88 -21.60 3.88
CA ASN A 50 -43.19 -21.52 5.18
C ASN A 50 -41.75 -21.01 4.99
N GLY A 51 -41.63 -19.84 4.37
CA GLY A 51 -40.40 -19.22 3.92
C GLY A 51 -39.63 -18.65 5.09
N LYS A 52 -38.81 -19.49 5.73
CA LYS A 52 -37.76 -19.01 6.63
C LYS A 52 -36.93 -17.97 5.88
N VAL A 53 -37.03 -16.71 6.29
CA VAL A 53 -36.16 -15.64 5.80
C VAL A 53 -34.72 -16.09 6.05
N GLN A 54 -33.99 -16.42 4.99
CA GLN A 54 -32.59 -16.77 5.09
C GLN A 54 -31.82 -15.49 5.37
N VAL A 55 -31.71 -15.14 6.66
CA VAL A 55 -30.76 -14.14 7.13
C VAL A 55 -29.40 -14.59 6.61
N PRO A 56 -28.74 -13.84 5.71
CA PRO A 56 -27.51 -14.29 5.08
C PRO A 56 -26.47 -14.49 6.18
N ALA A 57 -25.87 -15.69 6.23
CA ALA A 57 -24.94 -16.05 7.29
C ALA A 57 -23.83 -14.99 7.38
N LYS A 58 -23.73 -14.33 8.54
CA LYS A 58 -22.80 -13.24 8.78
C LYS A 58 -21.38 -13.72 8.51
N LYS A 59 -20.81 -13.34 7.36
CA LYS A 59 -19.41 -13.65 7.01
C LYS A 59 -18.52 -13.18 8.15
N ILE A 60 -17.67 -14.07 8.65
CA ILE A 60 -16.69 -13.72 9.69
C ILE A 60 -15.61 -12.88 9.02
N ASP A 61 -15.38 -11.68 9.55
CA ASP A 61 -14.42 -10.74 8.98
C ASP A 61 -13.02 -11.02 9.52
N TRP A 62 -12.29 -11.88 8.79
CA TRP A 62 -10.95 -12.34 9.17
C TRP A 62 -9.85 -11.28 9.03
N GLU A 63 -10.17 -10.04 8.66
CA GLU A 63 -9.16 -8.96 8.53
C GLU A 63 -8.39 -8.72 9.84
N ILE A 64 -9.07 -8.77 10.99
CA ILE A 64 -8.44 -8.49 12.29
C ILE A 64 -7.44 -9.60 12.68
N PRO A 65 -7.80 -10.91 12.72
CA PRO A 65 -6.84 -11.98 12.98
C PRO A 65 -5.66 -12.02 12.01
N ARG A 66 -5.89 -11.79 10.70
CA ARG A 66 -4.81 -11.69 9.70
C ARG A 66 -3.82 -10.58 10.07
N LYS A 67 -4.30 -9.41 10.51
CA LYS A 67 -3.44 -8.28 10.87
C LYS A 67 -2.76 -8.40 12.23
N VAL A 68 -3.39 -9.08 13.20
CA VAL A 68 -2.71 -9.48 14.45
C VAL A 68 -1.55 -10.44 14.14
N LEU A 69 -1.77 -11.46 13.30
CA LEU A 69 -0.71 -12.36 12.87
C LEU A 69 0.40 -11.59 12.13
N HIS A 70 0.05 -10.77 11.15
CA HIS A 70 1.02 -9.97 10.37
C HIS A 70 1.90 -9.06 11.24
N SER A 71 1.28 -8.37 12.21
CA SER A 71 2.00 -7.55 13.19
C SER A 71 2.87 -8.38 14.13
N SER A 72 2.42 -9.59 14.51
CA SER A 72 3.19 -10.50 15.38
C SER A 72 4.53 -10.95 14.76
N ILE A 73 4.61 -11.01 13.41
CA ILE A 73 5.85 -11.44 12.75
C ILE A 73 6.96 -10.41 12.94
N GLY A 74 6.66 -9.12 13.07
CA GLY A 74 7.65 -8.10 13.43
C GLY A 74 8.34 -8.38 14.77
N PHE A 75 7.58 -8.81 15.78
CA PHE A 75 8.15 -9.25 17.07
C PHE A 75 8.97 -10.54 16.93
N LEU A 76 8.54 -11.49 16.08
CA LEU A 76 9.31 -12.70 15.76
C LEU A 76 10.64 -12.36 15.06
N THR A 77 10.66 -11.39 14.14
CA THR A 77 11.89 -10.94 13.47
C THR A 77 12.84 -10.27 14.45
N LEU A 78 12.34 -9.42 15.36
CA LEU A 78 13.16 -8.85 16.45
C LEU A 78 13.72 -9.93 17.37
N TYR A 79 12.92 -10.93 17.74
CA TYR A 79 13.38 -12.07 18.52
C TYR A 79 14.50 -12.82 17.79
N LEU A 80 14.31 -13.21 16.52
CA LEU A 80 15.31 -13.90 15.71
C LEU A 80 16.59 -13.09 15.48
N TRP A 81 16.49 -11.75 15.41
CA TRP A 81 17.65 -10.86 15.38
C TRP A 81 18.43 -10.92 16.70
N THR A 82 17.76 -10.66 17.84
CA THR A 82 18.39 -10.62 19.17
C THR A 82 18.87 -11.98 19.69
N SER A 83 18.20 -13.07 19.29
CA SER A 83 18.62 -14.45 19.60
C SER A 83 19.76 -14.94 18.71
N GLN A 84 20.38 -14.05 17.91
CA GLN A 84 21.47 -14.36 16.97
C GLN A 84 21.12 -15.50 15.99
N GLY A 85 19.84 -15.56 15.57
CA GLY A 85 19.34 -16.57 14.65
C GLY A 85 20.08 -16.57 13.31
N SER A 86 20.31 -17.78 12.76
CA SER A 86 20.92 -17.97 11.44
C SER A 86 19.96 -17.55 10.33
N PRO A 87 20.26 -16.50 9.53
CA PRO A 87 19.37 -16.06 8.46
C PRO A 87 19.18 -17.13 7.39
N LYS A 88 20.24 -17.91 7.12
CA LYS A 88 20.23 -19.04 6.19
C LYS A 88 19.21 -20.10 6.61
N ALA A 89 19.07 -20.36 7.91
CA ALA A 89 18.06 -21.30 8.41
C ALA A 89 16.64 -20.75 8.22
N VAL A 90 16.41 -19.45 8.49
CA VAL A 90 15.11 -18.80 8.26
C VAL A 90 14.72 -18.84 6.78
N VAL A 91 15.64 -18.50 5.88
CA VAL A 91 15.44 -18.55 4.42
C VAL A 91 15.13 -19.98 3.94
N VAL A 92 15.84 -21.00 4.44
CA VAL A 92 15.55 -22.41 4.11
C VAL A 92 14.16 -22.82 4.60
N VAL A 93 13.78 -22.49 5.84
CA VAL A 93 12.42 -22.78 6.38
C VAL A 93 11.33 -22.08 5.57
N LEU A 94 11.53 -20.82 5.19
CA LEU A 94 10.58 -20.08 4.36
C LEU A 94 10.47 -20.68 2.94
N TRP A 95 11.57 -21.09 2.31
CA TRP A 95 11.52 -21.79 1.01
C TRP A 95 10.87 -23.18 1.08
N THR A 96 11.09 -23.96 2.15
CA THR A 96 10.38 -25.24 2.30
C THR A 96 8.88 -25.04 2.57
N ALA A 97 8.50 -24.00 3.33
CA ALA A 97 7.10 -23.60 3.47
C ALA A 97 6.49 -23.16 2.14
N PHE A 98 7.19 -22.33 1.35
CA PHE A 98 6.75 -21.91 0.00
C PHE A 98 6.50 -23.11 -0.92
N ALA A 99 7.41 -24.09 -0.94
CA ALA A 99 7.30 -25.29 -1.75
C ALA A 99 6.11 -26.19 -1.39
N VAL A 100 5.54 -26.07 -0.19
CA VAL A 100 4.31 -26.78 0.23
C VAL A 100 3.06 -25.91 0.01
N ILE A 101 3.12 -24.62 0.34
CA ILE A 101 1.96 -23.72 0.32
C ILE A 101 1.55 -23.37 -1.11
N LEU A 102 2.49 -23.12 -2.03
CA LEU A 102 2.16 -22.75 -3.41
C LEU A 102 1.42 -23.88 -4.17
N PRO A 103 1.85 -25.16 -4.14
CA PRO A 103 1.06 -26.24 -4.74
C PRO A 103 -0.30 -26.44 -4.07
N ALA A 104 -0.41 -26.29 -2.74
CA ALA A 104 -1.69 -26.39 -2.05
C ALA A 104 -2.67 -25.28 -2.46
N ASP A 105 -2.19 -24.05 -2.62
CA ASP A 105 -3.00 -22.92 -3.09
C ASP A 105 -3.39 -23.06 -4.58
N PHE A 106 -2.53 -23.65 -5.41
CA PHE A 106 -2.87 -24.00 -6.79
C PHE A 106 -3.96 -25.09 -6.85
N ILE A 107 -3.91 -26.11 -5.98
CA ILE A 107 -4.97 -27.14 -5.89
C ILE A 107 -6.29 -26.51 -5.39
N ARG A 108 -6.24 -25.58 -4.44
CA ARG A 108 -7.41 -24.81 -3.97
C ARG A 108 -8.12 -24.10 -5.13
N LEU A 109 -7.36 -23.40 -5.98
CA LEU A 109 -7.89 -22.69 -7.16
C LEU A 109 -8.39 -23.60 -8.29
N ARG A 110 -8.35 -24.93 -8.13
CA ARG A 110 -8.83 -25.91 -9.13
C ARG A 110 -9.91 -26.86 -8.62
N TRP A 111 -9.93 -27.20 -7.33
CA TRP A 111 -10.81 -28.24 -6.77
C TRP A 111 -11.70 -27.74 -5.62
N PRO A 112 -13.00 -27.45 -5.86
CA PRO A 112 -13.94 -26.93 -4.84
C PRO A 112 -14.15 -27.80 -3.60
N ALA A 113 -13.82 -29.10 -3.66
CA ALA A 113 -13.85 -29.98 -2.48
C ALA A 113 -12.64 -29.74 -1.54
N PHE A 114 -11.47 -29.45 -2.13
CA PHE A 114 -10.27 -29.08 -1.38
C PHE A 114 -10.39 -27.65 -0.85
N GLU A 115 -10.92 -26.72 -1.66
CA GLU A 115 -11.22 -25.33 -1.26
C GLU A 115 -11.99 -25.26 0.06
N ARG A 116 -13.16 -25.90 0.15
CA ARG A 116 -13.98 -25.94 1.37
C ARG A 116 -13.28 -26.52 2.60
N THR A 117 -12.22 -27.30 2.40
CA THR A 117 -11.41 -27.87 3.49
C THR A 117 -10.28 -26.92 3.88
N TYR A 118 -9.62 -26.32 2.88
CA TYR A 118 -8.60 -25.30 3.06
C TYR A 118 -9.17 -24.05 3.78
N GLU A 119 -10.33 -23.54 3.36
CA GLU A 119 -11.00 -22.41 4.01
C GLU A 119 -11.36 -22.69 5.48
N ARG A 120 -11.77 -23.92 5.82
CA ARG A 120 -12.09 -24.31 7.20
C ARG A 120 -10.88 -24.34 8.12
N LEU A 121 -9.70 -24.63 7.59
CA LEU A 121 -8.46 -24.77 8.36
C LEU A 121 -7.61 -23.49 8.35
N LEU A 122 -7.58 -22.77 7.22
CA LEU A 122 -6.67 -21.66 6.95
C LEU A 122 -7.42 -20.36 6.59
N GLY A 123 -8.75 -20.32 6.69
CA GLY A 123 -9.57 -19.15 6.37
C GLY A 123 -9.25 -17.89 7.17
N PHE A 124 -8.64 -18.02 8.36
CA PHE A 124 -8.15 -16.89 9.15
C PHE A 124 -6.87 -16.23 8.59
N LEU A 125 -6.16 -16.92 7.68
CA LEU A 125 -5.02 -16.39 6.91
C LEU A 125 -5.49 -15.75 5.59
N MET A 126 -6.63 -16.20 5.06
CA MET A 126 -7.15 -15.81 3.74
C MET A 126 -8.02 -14.55 3.80
N GLN A 127 -8.01 -13.77 2.73
CA GLN A 127 -8.90 -12.63 2.57
C GLN A 127 -10.20 -13.05 1.87
N LEU A 128 -11.22 -13.37 2.69
CA LEU A 128 -12.52 -13.97 2.32
C LEU A 128 -13.31 -13.24 1.20
N ASN A 129 -12.94 -12.01 0.88
CA ASN A 129 -13.64 -11.16 -0.12
C ASN A 129 -12.83 -10.94 -1.42
N SER A 130 -11.66 -11.57 -1.57
CA SER A 130 -10.78 -11.37 -2.73
C SER A 130 -10.24 -12.67 -3.36
N CYS A 131 -10.19 -13.77 -2.61
CA CYS A 131 -9.37 -14.93 -2.98
C CYS A 131 -10.07 -16.07 -3.75
N GLN A 132 -11.28 -15.89 -4.31
CA GLN A 132 -11.91 -16.96 -5.11
C GLN A 132 -11.12 -17.25 -6.40
N ASP A 133 -10.62 -16.21 -7.08
CA ASP A 133 -9.79 -16.32 -8.29
C ASP A 133 -8.31 -15.92 -8.08
N SER A 134 -7.90 -15.60 -6.85
CA SER A 134 -6.55 -15.08 -6.55
C SER A 134 -5.68 -16.04 -5.73
N VAL A 135 -4.37 -15.91 -5.93
CA VAL A 135 -3.34 -16.49 -5.04
C VAL A 135 -3.49 -15.92 -3.61
N ASN A 136 -3.19 -16.74 -2.61
CA ASN A 136 -3.23 -16.39 -1.19
C ASN A 136 -2.07 -15.44 -0.80
N GLY A 137 -2.37 -14.36 -0.08
CA GLY A 137 -1.40 -13.36 0.41
C GLY A 137 -0.19 -13.95 1.17
N VAL A 138 -0.34 -15.11 1.81
CA VAL A 138 0.78 -15.82 2.47
C VAL A 138 1.88 -16.22 1.47
N VAL A 139 1.53 -16.55 0.22
CA VAL A 139 2.51 -16.87 -0.84
C VAL A 139 3.34 -15.64 -1.19
N TRP A 140 2.67 -14.49 -1.38
CA TRP A 140 3.32 -13.21 -1.67
C TRP A 140 4.21 -12.75 -0.51
N TYR A 141 3.74 -12.90 0.74
CA TYR A 141 4.50 -12.61 1.96
C TYR A 141 5.80 -13.42 2.03
N ILE A 142 5.71 -14.76 1.89
CA ILE A 142 6.90 -15.63 1.97
C ILE A 142 7.91 -15.27 0.87
N LEU A 143 7.42 -14.97 -0.34
CA LEU A 143 8.28 -14.56 -1.46
C LEU A 143 8.99 -13.22 -1.19
N GLY A 144 8.26 -12.20 -0.70
CA GLY A 144 8.83 -10.88 -0.36
C GLY A 144 9.83 -10.92 0.78
N VAL A 145 9.56 -11.69 1.84
CA VAL A 145 10.49 -11.88 2.97
C VAL A 145 11.72 -12.67 2.56
N ASN A 146 11.57 -13.74 1.76
CA ASN A 146 12.72 -14.48 1.22
C ASN A 146 13.58 -13.59 0.31
N PHE A 147 12.98 -12.76 -0.53
CA PHE A 147 13.73 -11.78 -1.33
C PHE A 147 14.52 -10.83 -0.44
N ALA A 148 13.87 -10.20 0.56
CA ALA A 148 14.55 -9.26 1.46
C ALA A 148 15.74 -9.90 2.21
N LEU A 149 15.56 -11.11 2.74
CA LEU A 149 16.60 -11.88 3.45
C LEU A 149 17.72 -12.44 2.55
N THR A 150 17.58 -12.38 1.21
CA THR A 150 18.60 -12.88 0.27
C THR A 150 19.24 -11.80 -0.58
N ALA A 151 18.55 -10.67 -0.81
CA ALA A 151 19.04 -9.58 -1.65
C ALA A 151 19.68 -8.41 -0.87
N TYR A 152 19.42 -8.29 0.44
CA TYR A 152 19.87 -7.16 1.26
C TYR A 152 20.76 -7.59 2.43
N PRO A 153 21.63 -6.69 2.94
CA PRO A 153 22.26 -6.86 4.24
C PRO A 153 21.22 -7.14 5.34
N LEU A 154 21.60 -7.94 6.33
CA LEU A 154 20.65 -8.52 7.29
C LEU A 154 19.91 -7.47 8.12
N ASP A 155 20.56 -6.35 8.42
CA ASP A 155 19.99 -5.24 9.18
C ASP A 155 18.93 -4.48 8.36
N VAL A 156 19.22 -4.18 7.09
CA VAL A 156 18.26 -3.61 6.14
C VAL A 156 17.10 -4.57 5.87
N ALA A 157 17.37 -5.86 5.69
CA ALA A 157 16.35 -6.89 5.50
C ALA A 157 15.40 -6.96 6.72
N THR A 158 15.96 -6.89 7.93
CA THR A 158 15.19 -6.85 9.19
C THR A 158 14.28 -5.61 9.25
N VAL A 159 14.80 -4.43 8.94
CA VAL A 159 14.00 -3.18 8.90
C VAL A 159 12.91 -3.23 7.83
N ALA A 160 13.18 -3.81 6.66
CA ALA A 160 12.17 -3.98 5.60
C ALA A 160 11.01 -4.90 6.02
N ILE A 161 11.30 -5.98 6.75
CA ILE A 161 10.27 -6.88 7.31
C ILE A 161 9.47 -6.19 8.42
N LEU A 162 10.13 -5.39 9.28
CA LEU A 162 9.45 -4.60 10.31
C LEU A 162 8.53 -3.54 9.71
N ILE A 163 8.96 -2.86 8.65
CA ILE A 163 8.13 -1.94 7.87
C ILE A 163 6.91 -2.68 7.30
N LEU A 164 7.09 -3.85 6.67
CA LEU A 164 5.98 -4.67 6.20
C LEU A 164 5.00 -5.03 7.34
N SER A 165 5.49 -5.52 8.49
CA SER A 165 4.63 -5.96 9.59
C SER A 165 3.88 -4.84 10.31
N TRP A 166 4.54 -3.69 10.53
CA TRP A 166 4.04 -2.65 11.43
C TRP A 166 3.58 -1.38 10.69
N ALA A 167 4.18 -1.02 9.55
CA ALA A 167 3.74 0.15 8.80
C ALA A 167 2.43 -0.10 8.01
N ASP A 168 2.21 -1.28 7.41
CA ASP A 168 0.88 -1.66 6.86
C ASP A 168 -0.21 -1.63 7.95
N THR A 169 0.09 -2.21 9.12
CA THR A 169 -0.90 -2.35 10.17
C THR A 169 -1.20 -0.99 10.82
N ALA A 170 -0.22 -0.09 10.94
CA ALA A 170 -0.44 1.31 11.28
C ALA A 170 -1.21 2.07 10.18
N ALA A 171 -0.77 2.00 8.92
CA ALA A 171 -1.35 2.71 7.79
C ALA A 171 -2.82 2.36 7.57
N SER A 172 -3.15 1.06 7.57
CA SER A 172 -4.52 0.59 7.38
C SER A 172 -5.42 0.82 8.60
N THR A 173 -4.87 0.85 9.82
CA THR A 173 -5.65 1.14 11.04
C THR A 173 -5.92 2.64 11.18
N VAL A 174 -4.89 3.49 11.13
CA VAL A 174 -5.03 4.96 11.17
C VAL A 174 -5.77 5.45 9.92
N GLY A 175 -5.49 4.87 8.75
CA GLY A 175 -6.16 5.17 7.49
C GLY A 175 -7.66 4.82 7.49
N ARG A 176 -8.12 3.81 8.24
CA ARG A 176 -9.56 3.58 8.48
C ARG A 176 -10.16 4.60 9.45
N MET A 177 -9.48 4.90 10.56
CA MET A 177 -10.00 5.78 11.60
C MET A 177 -10.13 7.24 11.14
N PHE A 178 -9.17 7.73 10.34
CA PHE A 178 -9.07 9.14 9.95
C PHE A 178 -9.15 9.39 8.43
N GLY A 179 -9.24 8.36 7.59
CA GLY A 179 -9.34 8.49 6.13
C GLY A 179 -10.64 9.11 5.61
N SER A 180 -11.63 9.31 6.48
CA SER A 180 -12.83 10.12 6.22
C SER A 180 -12.58 11.63 6.43
N VAL A 181 -11.56 11.99 7.21
CA VAL A 181 -11.21 13.38 7.56
C VAL A 181 -10.04 13.89 6.72
N THR A 182 -9.08 13.04 6.39
CA THR A 182 -7.92 13.42 5.54
C THR A 182 -8.20 13.23 4.05
N PRO A 183 -7.62 14.06 3.17
CA PRO A 183 -7.64 13.84 1.73
C PRO A 183 -7.15 12.44 1.31
N ARG A 184 -7.67 11.96 0.17
CA ARG A 184 -7.10 10.81 -0.55
C ARG A 184 -5.79 11.22 -1.22
N LEU A 185 -4.89 10.27 -1.41
CA LEU A 185 -3.64 10.51 -2.15
C LEU A 185 -3.96 10.86 -3.62
N PRO A 186 -3.22 11.83 -4.24
CA PRO A 186 -3.36 12.10 -5.66
C PRO A 186 -2.86 10.89 -6.45
N SER A 187 -3.55 10.50 -7.53
CA SER A 187 -3.31 9.25 -8.26
C SER A 187 -1.90 9.11 -8.89
N ARG A 188 -1.09 10.18 -8.89
CA ARG A 188 0.32 10.19 -9.30
C ARG A 188 1.12 11.18 -8.46
N LEU A 189 2.37 10.86 -8.16
CA LEU A 189 3.34 11.83 -7.62
C LEU A 189 3.66 12.92 -8.65
N PRO A 190 3.63 14.22 -8.30
CA PRO A 190 3.83 15.31 -9.26
C PRO A 190 5.22 15.32 -9.90
N PHE A 191 6.26 14.96 -9.14
CA PHE A 191 7.64 14.93 -9.63
C PHE A 191 8.03 13.57 -10.22
N LEU A 192 7.70 12.47 -9.52
CA LEU A 192 8.22 11.13 -9.84
C LEU A 192 7.28 10.30 -10.73
N ARG A 193 6.08 10.81 -11.04
CA ARG A 193 5.04 10.19 -11.90
C ARG A 193 4.55 8.77 -11.53
N LEU A 194 5.06 8.20 -10.44
CA LEU A 194 4.68 6.89 -9.93
C LEU A 194 3.15 6.80 -9.72
N PRO A 195 2.52 5.67 -10.08
CA PRO A 195 1.12 5.41 -9.79
C PRO A 195 0.90 5.29 -8.28
N LEU A 196 -0.06 6.03 -7.75
CA LEU A 196 -0.46 5.96 -6.34
C LEU A 196 -1.90 5.50 -6.22
N ALA A 197 -2.16 4.63 -5.24
CA ALA A 197 -3.45 3.96 -5.06
C ALA A 197 -4.54 4.97 -4.64
N PRO A 198 -5.53 5.32 -5.50
CA PRO A 198 -6.49 6.40 -5.21
C PRO A 198 -7.45 6.11 -4.04
N ARG A 199 -7.39 4.90 -3.49
CA ARG A 199 -8.15 4.44 -2.31
C ARG A 199 -7.39 4.64 -1.00
N LYS A 200 -6.06 4.81 -1.03
CA LYS A 200 -5.23 5.03 0.18
C LYS A 200 -5.30 6.50 0.62
N SER A 201 -5.28 6.75 1.92
CA SER A 201 -5.52 8.06 2.54
C SER A 201 -4.23 8.71 3.02
N LEU A 202 -4.20 10.05 3.09
CA LEU A 202 -3.07 10.78 3.66
C LEU A 202 -2.82 10.40 5.13
N ALA A 203 -3.86 10.09 5.90
CA ALA A 203 -3.74 9.53 7.25
C ALA A 203 -2.91 8.22 7.27
N GLY A 204 -3.17 7.31 6.32
CA GLY A 204 -2.41 6.05 6.20
C GLY A 204 -0.95 6.28 5.81
N PHE A 205 -0.71 7.17 4.83
CA PHE A 205 0.64 7.57 4.41
C PHE A 205 1.46 8.17 5.56
N VAL A 206 0.88 9.10 6.33
CA VAL A 206 1.57 9.74 7.46
C VAL A 206 1.82 8.72 8.58
N ALA A 207 0.88 7.80 8.84
CA ALA A 207 1.09 6.72 9.81
C ALA A 207 2.22 5.77 9.40
N ALA A 208 2.30 5.40 8.11
CA ALA A 208 3.44 4.64 7.58
C ALA A 208 4.76 5.43 7.74
N CYS A 209 4.80 6.72 7.41
CA CYS A 209 5.98 7.56 7.56
C CYS A 209 6.49 7.65 9.00
N VAL A 210 5.60 7.90 9.96
CA VAL A 210 5.95 7.96 11.39
C VAL A 210 6.41 6.57 11.86
N THR A 211 5.72 5.50 11.47
CA THR A 211 6.06 4.13 11.89
C THR A 211 7.41 3.68 11.31
N GLY A 212 7.68 3.92 10.02
CA GLY A 212 8.97 3.63 9.38
C GLY A 212 10.13 4.42 10.00
N THR A 213 9.89 5.70 10.36
CA THR A 213 10.87 6.52 11.10
C THR A 213 11.19 5.91 12.47
N LEU A 214 10.16 5.54 13.24
CA LEU A 214 10.31 4.95 14.57
C LEU A 214 10.94 3.55 14.52
N ILE A 215 10.65 2.75 13.48
CA ILE A 215 11.31 1.45 13.25
C ILE A 215 12.79 1.65 12.99
N ALA A 216 13.17 2.54 12.07
CA ALA A 216 14.57 2.76 11.71
C ALA A 216 15.38 3.32 12.89
N ILE A 217 14.89 4.37 13.54
CA ILE A 217 15.53 4.94 14.73
C ILE A 217 15.59 3.90 15.85
N GLY A 218 14.46 3.22 16.11
CA GLY A 218 14.33 2.18 17.13
C GLY A 218 15.33 1.05 16.95
N PHE A 219 15.39 0.51 15.74
CA PHE A 219 16.22 -0.63 15.39
C PHE A 219 17.71 -0.27 15.40
N TRP A 220 18.17 0.70 14.61
CA TRP A 220 19.60 0.99 14.50
C TRP A 220 20.20 1.62 15.78
N LYS A 221 19.41 2.31 16.62
CA LYS A 221 19.92 2.88 17.87
C LYS A 221 20.00 1.87 19.03
N TRP A 222 19.03 0.97 19.17
CA TRP A 222 18.91 0.13 20.37
C TRP A 222 18.87 -1.39 20.11
N ILE A 223 18.49 -1.85 18.91
CA ILE A 223 18.35 -3.30 18.62
C ILE A 223 19.52 -3.85 17.81
N ALA A 224 20.00 -3.12 16.81
CA ALA A 224 21.14 -3.53 15.99
C ALA A 224 22.40 -3.80 16.84
N PRO A 225 22.76 -2.96 17.84
CA PRO A 225 23.91 -3.21 18.72
C PRO A 225 23.79 -4.42 19.66
N LEU A 226 22.60 -5.03 19.78
CA LEU A 226 22.40 -6.24 20.61
C LEU A 226 22.93 -7.51 19.93
N ARG A 227 23.20 -7.47 18.62
CA ARG A 227 23.80 -8.58 17.87
C ARG A 227 25.33 -8.49 17.99
N HIS A 228 25.97 -9.48 18.62
CA HIS A 228 27.43 -9.51 18.78
C HIS A 228 28.19 -9.67 17.45
N ASP A 229 27.55 -10.26 16.46
CA ASP A 229 28.05 -10.37 15.09
C ASP A 229 27.79 -9.06 14.33
N THR A 230 28.68 -8.09 14.52
CA THR A 230 28.56 -6.71 14.01
C THR A 230 29.26 -6.48 12.66
N GLN A 231 29.91 -7.48 12.08
CA GLN A 231 30.73 -7.33 10.86
C GLN A 231 29.91 -6.85 9.65
N ASP A 232 28.67 -7.35 9.50
CA ASP A 232 27.80 -7.13 8.35
C ASP A 232 26.71 -6.05 8.57
N ILE A 233 26.84 -5.19 9.58
CA ILE A 233 25.83 -4.14 9.86
C ILE A 233 26.05 -2.92 8.94
N SER A 234 25.00 -2.49 8.25
CA SER A 234 25.06 -1.41 7.25
C SER A 234 25.21 -0.01 7.87
N TRP A 235 24.74 0.20 9.10
CA TRP A 235 24.91 1.45 9.83
C TRP A 235 25.09 1.25 11.34
N THR A 236 26.02 2.00 11.94
CA THR A 236 26.32 1.97 13.37
C THR A 236 26.31 3.39 13.96
N TRP A 237 26.04 3.50 15.26
CA TRP A 237 25.97 4.79 15.94
C TRP A 237 27.27 5.61 15.84
N ASP A 238 28.41 4.99 16.11
CA ASP A 238 29.71 5.66 16.24
C ASP A 238 30.37 5.93 14.88
N ASN A 239 30.44 4.91 14.02
CA ASN A 239 31.10 5.02 12.71
C ASN A 239 30.17 5.51 11.60
N GLY A 240 28.86 5.57 11.85
CA GLY A 240 27.88 5.90 10.83
C GLY A 240 27.71 4.76 9.82
N VAL A 241 27.66 5.11 8.54
CA VAL A 241 27.39 4.18 7.44
C VAL A 241 28.61 3.32 7.11
N SER A 242 28.41 2.02 6.93
CA SER A 242 29.51 1.08 6.71
C SER A 242 30.18 1.31 5.34
N PRO A 243 31.51 1.52 5.27
CA PRO A 243 32.21 1.72 4.01
C PRO A 243 32.21 0.44 3.14
N ALA A 244 31.91 -0.73 3.70
CA ALA A 244 31.82 -1.98 2.95
C ALA A 244 30.61 -2.05 2.00
N LEU A 245 29.64 -1.14 2.11
CA LEU A 245 28.45 -1.08 1.25
C LEU A 245 28.76 -0.72 -0.22
N VAL A 246 29.93 -0.10 -0.47
CA VAL A 246 30.36 0.37 -1.78
C VAL A 246 31.85 0.09 -1.96
N SER A 247 32.26 -0.47 -3.11
CA SER A 247 33.68 -0.75 -3.34
C SER A 247 34.50 0.53 -3.52
N PRO A 248 35.76 0.58 -3.03
CA PRO A 248 36.60 1.78 -3.14
C PRO A 248 36.67 2.36 -4.55
N ALA A 249 36.92 1.53 -5.58
CA ALA A 249 36.98 1.97 -6.97
C ALA A 249 35.70 2.66 -7.48
N VAL A 250 34.52 2.30 -6.97
CA VAL A 250 33.25 2.99 -7.32
C VAL A 250 33.13 4.31 -6.56
N LYS A 251 33.56 4.34 -5.28
CA LYS A 251 33.61 5.56 -4.46
C LYS A 251 34.57 6.59 -5.04
N ASP A 252 35.80 6.19 -5.35
CA ASP A 252 36.83 7.04 -5.95
C ASP A 252 36.36 7.63 -7.29
N TRP A 253 35.74 6.81 -8.15
CA TRP A 253 35.18 7.25 -9.43
C TRP A 253 34.04 8.27 -9.25
N CYS A 254 33.10 8.01 -8.34
CA CYS A 254 32.02 8.95 -8.04
C CYS A 254 32.52 10.25 -7.42
N GLN A 255 33.49 10.21 -6.49
CA GLN A 255 34.04 11.40 -5.85
C GLN A 255 34.85 12.26 -6.82
N GLY A 256 35.56 11.63 -7.76
CA GLY A 256 36.21 12.30 -8.89
C GLY A 256 35.20 12.99 -9.82
N LEU A 257 34.09 12.33 -10.16
CA LEU A 257 33.02 12.91 -10.99
C LEU A 257 32.27 14.06 -10.30
N LEU A 258 32.07 13.97 -8.98
CA LEU A 258 31.40 14.98 -8.16
C LEU A 258 32.34 16.12 -7.70
N GLY A 259 33.61 16.12 -8.12
CA GLY A 259 34.56 17.21 -7.90
C GLY A 259 34.94 17.44 -6.44
N GLY A 260 34.81 16.43 -5.56
CA GLY A 260 35.17 16.50 -4.14
C GLY A 260 34.31 17.40 -3.24
N ALA A 261 33.57 18.37 -3.80
CA ALA A 261 32.74 19.31 -3.03
C ALA A 261 31.53 18.66 -2.34
N CYS A 262 31.09 17.49 -2.81
CA CYS A 262 29.95 16.75 -2.27
C CYS A 262 30.36 15.66 -1.26
N SER A 263 31.14 16.00 -0.24
CA SER A 263 31.40 15.10 0.90
C SER A 263 30.50 15.44 2.10
N LEU A 264 29.87 14.41 2.66
CA LEU A 264 29.18 14.41 3.95
C LEU A 264 30.14 14.10 5.11
N GLY A 265 31.25 13.40 4.87
CA GLY A 265 32.19 12.98 5.90
C GLY A 265 31.50 12.30 7.10
N ASN A 266 31.89 12.74 8.30
CA ASN A 266 31.37 12.21 9.57
C ASN A 266 29.91 12.60 9.88
N VAL A 267 29.22 13.37 9.02
CA VAL A 267 27.79 13.72 9.21
C VAL A 267 26.88 12.48 9.12
N THR A 268 27.39 11.36 8.60
CA THR A 268 26.67 10.08 8.50
C THR A 268 26.56 9.30 9.83
N SER A 269 27.15 9.74 10.94
CA SER A 269 27.07 9.08 12.26
C SER A 269 26.25 9.86 13.31
N GLY A 270 26.11 9.29 14.50
CA GLY A 270 25.43 9.90 15.64
C GLY A 270 23.97 10.29 15.38
N TRP A 271 23.52 11.38 16.01
CA TRP A 271 22.14 11.87 15.88
C TRP A 271 21.78 12.32 14.45
N VAL A 272 22.74 12.85 13.68
CA VAL A 272 22.47 13.34 12.32
C VAL A 272 22.32 12.18 11.35
N GLY A 273 23.23 11.21 11.37
CA GLY A 273 23.10 9.97 10.60
C GLY A 273 21.81 9.20 10.93
N LEU A 274 21.49 9.08 12.21
CA LEU A 274 20.26 8.43 12.69
C LEU A 274 18.99 9.18 12.25
N GLY A 275 19.02 10.52 12.27
CA GLY A 275 17.93 11.35 11.78
C GLY A 275 17.72 11.25 10.27
N LEU A 276 18.81 11.27 9.49
CA LEU A 276 18.78 11.06 8.03
C LEU A 276 18.14 9.71 7.67
N ILE A 277 18.61 8.62 8.29
CA ILE A 277 18.10 7.27 8.03
C ILE A 277 16.66 7.12 8.52
N GLY A 278 16.30 7.72 9.66
CA GLY A 278 14.93 7.77 10.17
C GLY A 278 13.98 8.44 9.18
N VAL A 279 14.29 9.65 8.71
CA VAL A 279 13.48 10.39 7.74
C VAL A 279 13.39 9.65 6.41
N MET A 280 14.49 9.08 5.92
CA MET A 280 14.49 8.32 4.67
C MET A 280 13.65 7.04 4.78
N ALA A 281 13.81 6.23 5.83
CA ALA A 281 13.02 5.03 6.05
C ALA A 281 11.53 5.33 6.27
N GLY A 282 11.21 6.44 6.94
CA GLY A 282 9.85 6.96 7.04
C GLY A 282 9.25 7.31 5.68
N LEU A 283 9.88 8.22 4.94
CA LEU A 283 9.39 8.64 3.62
C LEU A 283 9.26 7.45 2.65
N VAL A 284 10.24 6.54 2.65
CA VAL A 284 10.22 5.31 1.88
C VAL A 284 9.06 4.40 2.31
N SER A 285 8.80 4.24 3.61
CA SER A 285 7.67 3.45 4.11
C SER A 285 6.33 4.02 3.66
N GLY A 286 6.15 5.34 3.69
CA GLY A 286 4.93 5.99 3.21
C GLY A 286 4.76 5.89 1.69
N VAL A 287 5.84 6.08 0.92
CA VAL A 287 5.80 5.95 -0.54
C VAL A 287 5.53 4.51 -0.96
N ALA A 288 6.20 3.52 -0.34
CA ALA A 288 5.96 2.11 -0.60
C ALA A 288 4.52 1.71 -0.29
N GLU A 289 3.95 2.19 0.83
CA GLU A 289 2.53 2.02 1.16
C GLU A 289 1.60 2.68 0.13
N ALA A 290 1.92 3.88 -0.35
CA ALA A 290 1.04 4.62 -1.26
C ALA A 290 1.05 4.13 -2.72
N LEU A 291 2.04 3.32 -3.13
CA LEU A 291 2.17 2.83 -4.50
C LEU A 291 1.01 1.94 -4.94
N ASP A 292 0.71 1.99 -6.25
CA ASP A 292 -0.21 1.06 -6.91
C ASP A 292 0.54 0.29 -7.99
N LEU A 293 0.78 -1.01 -7.76
CA LEU A 293 1.47 -1.91 -8.68
C LEU A 293 0.51 -2.93 -9.33
N GLY A 294 -0.78 -2.57 -9.43
CA GLY A 294 -1.78 -3.28 -10.22
C GLY A 294 -2.22 -4.62 -9.63
N SER A 295 -1.51 -5.69 -9.95
CA SER A 295 -1.84 -7.07 -9.55
C SER A 295 -0.88 -7.69 -8.54
N LEU A 296 0.17 -6.96 -8.15
CA LEU A 296 1.09 -7.40 -7.10
C LEU A 296 0.54 -7.06 -5.70
N ASP A 297 0.63 -8.00 -4.78
CA ASP A 297 0.20 -7.84 -3.38
C ASP A 297 1.24 -7.03 -2.58
N ASP A 298 0.78 -6.12 -1.72
CA ASP A 298 1.60 -5.28 -0.85
C ASP A 298 2.58 -6.10 0.02
N ASN A 299 2.26 -7.35 0.34
CA ASN A 299 3.14 -8.29 1.06
C ASN A 299 4.40 -8.69 0.29
N LEU A 300 4.38 -8.64 -1.05
CA LEU A 300 5.57 -8.79 -1.88
C LEU A 300 6.30 -7.46 -2.08
N THR A 301 5.56 -6.39 -2.36
CA THR A 301 6.13 -5.13 -2.87
C THR A 301 6.75 -4.27 -1.78
N LEU A 302 6.11 -4.16 -0.60
CA LEU A 302 6.58 -3.37 0.53
C LEU A 302 8.02 -3.71 0.97
N PRO A 303 8.39 -4.97 1.30
CA PRO A 303 9.72 -5.29 1.80
C PRO A 303 10.81 -5.10 0.72
N ILE A 304 10.48 -5.33 -0.55
CA ILE A 304 11.40 -5.15 -1.67
C ILE A 304 11.66 -3.66 -1.93
N ILE A 305 10.60 -2.84 -1.99
CA ILE A 305 10.74 -1.41 -2.26
C ILE A 305 11.35 -0.70 -1.05
N ALA A 306 10.91 -1.01 0.16
CA ALA A 306 11.46 -0.43 1.37
C ALA A 306 12.93 -0.80 1.57
N GLY A 307 13.27 -2.10 1.53
CA GLY A 307 14.65 -2.58 1.66
C GLY A 307 15.56 -2.05 0.56
N GLY A 308 15.10 -2.05 -0.70
CA GLY A 308 15.85 -1.53 -1.84
C GLY A 308 16.14 -0.02 -1.74
N CYS A 309 15.14 0.80 -1.39
CA CYS A 309 15.33 2.24 -1.23
C CYS A 309 16.16 2.60 0.01
N ILE A 310 16.03 1.87 1.12
CA ILE A 310 16.87 2.03 2.31
C ILE A 310 18.33 1.66 1.98
N LEU A 311 18.58 0.51 1.35
CA LEU A 311 19.93 0.11 0.93
C LEU A 311 20.54 1.09 -0.06
N GLY A 312 19.76 1.60 -1.01
CA GLY A 312 20.18 2.65 -1.94
C GLY A 312 20.56 3.95 -1.24
N SER A 313 19.79 4.35 -0.21
CA SER A 313 20.07 5.52 0.62
C SER A 313 21.36 5.35 1.42
N LEU A 314 21.58 4.18 2.03
CA LEU A 314 22.81 3.86 2.75
C LEU A 314 24.02 3.81 1.81
N LYS A 315 23.89 3.23 0.60
CA LYS A 315 24.95 3.27 -0.42
C LYS A 315 25.26 4.70 -0.88
N LEU A 316 24.26 5.56 -1.03
CA LEU A 316 24.45 6.98 -1.34
C LEU A 316 25.18 7.71 -0.20
N MET A 317 24.79 7.48 1.06
CA MET A 317 25.51 8.01 2.23
C MET A 317 26.96 7.49 2.27
N SER A 318 27.21 6.23 1.91
CA SER A 318 28.56 5.63 1.86
C SER A 318 29.43 6.10 0.68
N LEU A 319 28.82 6.56 -0.41
CA LEU A 319 29.51 7.23 -1.52
C LEU A 319 29.96 8.64 -1.12
N LEU A 320 29.05 9.34 -0.43
CA LEU A 320 29.23 10.74 -0.08
C LEU A 320 30.03 10.94 1.22
N SER A 321 30.20 9.95 2.10
CA SER A 321 31.06 10.08 3.29
C SER A 321 32.51 10.39 2.92
#